data_AF-A0A7X0CDZ5-F1
#
_entry.id   AF-A0A7X0CDZ5-F1
#
_cell.length_a   1.000
_cell.length_b   1.000
_cell.length_c   1.000
_cell.angle_alpha   90.00
_cell.angle_beta   90.00
_cell.angle_gamma   90.00
#
_symmetry.space_group_name_H-M   'P 1'
#
loop_
_entity.id
_entity.type
_entity.pdbx_description
1 polymer ?
#
loop_
_entity_poly.entity_id
_entity_poly.type
_entity_poly.pdbx_seq_one_letter_code
_entity_poly.pdbx_strand_id
1 'polypeptide(L)'
;MRRVVVLAASGAVAAGLAAFVLLLPGDGTPGSSGTAQAGRAARAAAPGPADPLTTEEIQRAGALATAGMRSHLAAGRAHLLYVERDDGKDGEGSRRAEAYVYDYARDELTVRTVDLGEGRVVREVTDTGVQPPPSRQEEARAAELLLRDPRLGDGVRSAYRRAAGRELGSAADLALRGLIHAAPRGACARHRCLRLFVRLPDGTFLDTSRIVVDLSAKKVHTLEW
;
A
#
# COMPACT_ATOMS: atom_id res chain seq x y z
N MET A 1 -6.53 61.84 -3.12
CA MET A 1 -5.17 62.42 -3.09
C MET A 1 -4.17 61.30 -3.33
N ARG A 2 -3.11 61.59 -4.11
CA ARG A 2 -1.98 60.75 -4.54
C ARG A 2 -2.25 59.62 -5.56
N ARG A 3 -1.99 60.00 -6.81
CA ARG A 3 -1.55 59.15 -7.94
C ARG A 3 -0.11 58.67 -7.72
N VAL A 4 0.33 57.73 -8.57
CA VAL A 4 1.70 57.46 -9.13
C VAL A 4 2.00 55.94 -9.04
N VAL A 5 2.51 55.22 -10.04
CA VAL A 5 2.89 55.42 -11.46
C VAL A 5 3.02 54.00 -12.07
N VAL A 6 2.71 53.89 -13.36
CA VAL A 6 2.97 52.75 -14.26
C VAL A 6 4.45 52.71 -14.65
N LEU A 7 5.07 51.54 -14.80
CA LEU A 7 6.09 51.34 -15.84
C LEU A 7 6.27 49.86 -16.20
N ALA A 8 6.01 49.59 -17.48
CA ALA A 8 6.37 48.40 -18.23
C ALA A 8 7.76 48.58 -18.86
N ALA A 9 8.46 47.47 -19.12
CA ALA A 9 9.39 47.21 -20.25
C ALA A 9 10.15 45.90 -19.90
N SER A 10 10.06 44.81 -20.66
CA SER A 10 10.61 44.59 -22.01
C SER A 10 12.13 44.72 -22.06
N GLY A 11 12.82 43.60 -22.30
CA GLY A 11 14.26 43.59 -22.56
C GLY A 11 14.83 42.18 -22.72
N ALA A 12 14.77 41.65 -23.93
CA ALA A 12 15.70 40.61 -24.40
C ALA A 12 17.11 41.21 -24.53
N VAL A 13 18.17 40.38 -24.53
CA VAL A 13 19.32 40.40 -25.47
C VAL A 13 20.44 39.44 -25.01
N ALA A 14 20.75 38.52 -25.95
CA ALA A 14 22.05 37.99 -26.41
C ALA A 14 23.11 37.40 -25.46
N ALA A 15 23.42 36.13 -25.76
CA ALA A 15 24.70 35.59 -26.26
C ALA A 15 26.04 36.02 -25.63
N GLY A 16 26.82 35.00 -25.22
CA GLY A 16 28.20 34.85 -25.70
C GLY A 16 29.30 34.55 -24.66
N LEU A 17 29.97 33.41 -24.88
CA LEU A 17 31.42 33.14 -24.64
C LEU A 17 31.88 32.96 -23.18
N ALA A 18 32.82 32.09 -22.79
CA ALA A 18 33.78 31.26 -23.50
C ALA A 18 34.20 30.06 -22.60
N ALA A 19 34.39 28.88 -23.19
CA ALA A 19 35.13 27.79 -22.57
C ALA A 19 36.62 27.98 -22.89
N PHE A 20 37.45 28.14 -21.87
CA PHE A 20 38.91 28.06 -21.98
C PHE A 20 39.34 26.64 -21.61
N VAL A 21 39.65 25.82 -22.62
CA VAL A 21 40.40 24.56 -22.44
C VAL A 21 41.80 24.80 -22.99
N LEU A 22 42.79 24.76 -22.09
CA LEU A 22 44.21 24.80 -22.41
C LEU A 22 44.60 23.50 -23.14
N LEU A 23 45.02 23.62 -24.40
CA LEU A 23 45.67 22.57 -25.18
C LEU A 23 47.19 22.66 -24.98
N LEU A 24 47.80 21.58 -24.49
CA LEU A 24 49.22 21.30 -24.63
C LEU A 24 49.38 20.32 -25.81
N PRO A 25 50.33 20.53 -26.75
CA PRO A 25 50.61 19.56 -27.80
C PRO A 25 51.59 18.50 -27.27
N GLY A 26 51.22 17.24 -27.42
CA GLY A 26 52.12 16.09 -27.32
C GLY A 26 51.88 15.18 -28.52
N ASP A 27 52.85 15.12 -29.42
CA ASP A 27 52.85 14.25 -30.60
C ASP A 27 52.93 12.76 -30.22
N GLY A 28 52.13 11.91 -30.89
CA GLY A 28 52.30 10.46 -30.80
C GLY A 28 51.12 9.57 -31.21
N THR A 29 50.90 9.42 -32.52
CA THR A 29 50.29 8.26 -33.25
C THR A 29 48.83 7.79 -32.99
N PRO A 30 48.12 7.33 -34.05
CA PRO A 30 46.68 7.05 -34.01
C PRO A 30 46.35 5.58 -33.69
N GLY A 31 45.43 5.38 -32.75
CA GLY A 31 44.84 4.08 -32.45
C GLY A 31 43.39 4.25 -32.05
N SER A 32 42.49 3.85 -32.94
CA SER A 32 41.04 3.78 -32.72
C SER A 32 40.69 2.98 -31.47
N SER A 33 39.69 3.43 -30.71
CA SER A 33 38.50 2.65 -30.33
C SER A 33 37.75 3.42 -29.25
N GLY A 34 36.56 3.92 -29.60
CA GLY A 34 35.63 4.40 -28.61
C GLY A 34 35.15 3.26 -27.72
N THR A 35 35.02 3.53 -26.43
CA THR A 35 33.97 2.95 -25.60
C THR A 35 33.62 3.98 -24.54
N ALA A 36 32.46 4.61 -24.71
CA ALA A 36 31.75 5.18 -23.59
C ALA A 36 31.54 4.06 -22.57
N GLN A 37 32.28 4.10 -21.46
CA GLN A 37 32.09 3.22 -20.32
C GLN A 37 30.78 3.63 -19.64
N ALA A 38 29.65 3.24 -20.23
CA ALA A 38 28.37 3.30 -19.56
C ALA A 38 28.50 2.48 -18.28
N GLY A 39 28.40 3.15 -17.13
CA GLY A 39 28.50 2.52 -15.82
C GLY A 39 27.49 1.37 -15.74
N ARG A 40 27.98 0.13 -15.71
CA ARG A 40 27.17 -0.99 -15.27
C ARG A 40 26.81 -0.70 -13.83
N ALA A 41 25.54 -0.38 -13.58
CA ALA A 41 25.00 -0.44 -12.23
C ALA A 41 25.36 -1.81 -11.66
N ALA A 42 26.14 -1.83 -10.59
CA ALA A 42 26.45 -3.07 -9.89
C ALA A 42 25.10 -3.72 -9.54
N ARG A 43 24.91 -4.98 -9.92
CA ARG A 43 23.75 -5.74 -9.45
C ARG A 43 23.81 -5.73 -7.93
N ALA A 44 22.72 -5.30 -7.28
CA ALA A 44 22.59 -5.42 -5.84
C ALA A 44 22.88 -6.89 -5.45
N ALA A 45 23.63 -7.08 -4.37
CA ALA A 45 23.86 -8.41 -3.83
C ALA A 45 22.51 -9.08 -3.55
N ALA A 46 22.43 -10.40 -3.76
CA ALA A 46 21.25 -11.14 -3.37
C ALA A 46 21.00 -10.96 -1.86
N PRO A 47 19.74 -10.80 -1.43
CA PRO A 47 19.43 -10.63 -0.02
C PRO A 47 19.87 -11.86 0.78
N GLY A 48 20.50 -11.62 1.93
CA GLY A 48 20.92 -12.66 2.85
C GLY A 48 19.73 -13.31 3.56
N PRO A 49 19.91 -14.47 4.23
CA PRO A 49 18.82 -15.19 4.90
C PRO A 49 18.06 -14.34 5.93
N ALA A 50 18.78 -13.45 6.62
CA ALA A 50 18.24 -12.59 7.66
C ALA A 50 17.62 -11.27 7.13
N ASP A 51 17.74 -10.97 5.84
CA ASP A 51 17.24 -9.72 5.27
C ASP A 51 15.73 -9.77 5.07
N PRO A 52 15.02 -8.62 5.17
CA PRO A 52 13.62 -8.52 4.81
C PRO A 52 13.34 -9.04 3.39
N LEU A 53 12.09 -9.44 3.13
CA LEU A 53 11.68 -9.77 1.78
C LEU A 53 11.79 -8.54 0.87
N THR A 54 12.30 -8.76 -0.33
CA THR A 54 12.25 -7.77 -1.41
C THR A 54 10.83 -7.64 -1.96
N THR A 55 10.58 -6.58 -2.73
CA THR A 55 9.26 -6.37 -3.35
C THR A 55 8.94 -7.51 -4.32
N GLU A 56 9.93 -7.97 -5.07
CA GLU A 56 9.80 -9.07 -6.02
C GLU A 56 9.47 -10.40 -5.32
N GLU A 57 10.06 -10.64 -4.14
CA GLU A 57 9.77 -11.83 -3.33
C GLU A 57 8.37 -11.78 -2.73
N ILE A 58 7.94 -10.62 -2.21
CA ILE A 58 6.57 -10.41 -1.72
C ILE A 58 5.56 -10.70 -2.84
N GLN A 59 5.78 -10.16 -4.03
CA GLN A 59 4.91 -10.37 -5.18
C GLN A 59 4.90 -11.84 -5.62
N ARG A 60 6.07 -12.48 -5.69
CA ARG A 60 6.20 -13.90 -6.05
C ARG A 60 5.51 -14.81 -5.05
N ALA A 61 5.77 -14.63 -3.76
CA ALA A 61 5.13 -15.40 -2.69
C ALA A 61 3.61 -15.20 -2.71
N GLY A 62 3.13 -13.97 -2.82
CA GLY A 62 1.71 -13.67 -2.93
C GLY A 62 1.05 -14.38 -4.13
N ALA A 63 1.70 -14.36 -5.29
CA ALA A 63 1.22 -15.03 -6.50
C ALA A 63 1.17 -16.57 -6.34
N LEU A 64 2.21 -17.17 -5.75
CA LEU A 64 2.28 -18.60 -5.48
C LEU A 64 1.22 -19.04 -4.46
N ALA A 65 1.12 -18.31 -3.35
CA ALA A 65 0.15 -18.58 -2.30
C ALA A 65 -1.29 -18.43 -2.78
N THR A 66 -1.57 -17.59 -3.78
CA THR A 66 -2.94 -17.34 -4.26
C THR A 66 -3.30 -18.01 -5.58
N ALA A 67 -2.39 -18.77 -6.20
CA ALA A 67 -2.57 -19.35 -7.53
C ALA A 67 -3.86 -20.19 -7.66
N GLY A 68 -4.20 -20.99 -6.65
CA GLY A 68 -5.43 -21.79 -6.61
C GLY A 68 -6.70 -21.06 -6.20
N MET A 69 -6.61 -19.76 -5.85
CA MET A 69 -7.71 -18.97 -5.28
C MET A 69 -8.17 -17.84 -6.20
N ARG A 70 -7.69 -17.80 -7.45
CA ARG A 70 -7.96 -16.70 -8.40
C ARG A 70 -9.43 -16.35 -8.54
N SER A 71 -10.32 -17.35 -8.59
CA SER A 71 -11.76 -17.12 -8.71
C SER A 71 -12.38 -16.54 -7.43
N HIS A 72 -11.84 -16.87 -6.24
CA HIS A 72 -12.27 -16.30 -4.97
C HIS A 72 -11.80 -14.86 -4.83
N LEU A 73 -10.54 -14.59 -5.21
CA LEU A 73 -9.97 -13.23 -5.24
C LEU A 73 -10.73 -12.33 -6.21
N ALA A 74 -10.96 -12.79 -7.45
CA ALA A 74 -11.67 -12.02 -8.48
C ALA A 74 -13.13 -11.72 -8.09
N ALA A 75 -13.78 -12.63 -7.37
CA ALA A 75 -15.13 -12.41 -6.84
C ALA A 75 -15.15 -11.52 -5.58
N GLY A 76 -14.00 -11.10 -5.05
CA GLY A 76 -13.89 -10.39 -3.78
C GLY A 76 -14.38 -11.20 -2.59
N ARG A 77 -14.31 -12.54 -2.68
CA ARG A 77 -14.63 -13.48 -1.59
C ARG A 77 -13.42 -13.74 -0.71
N ALA A 78 -12.23 -13.71 -1.28
CA ALA A 78 -10.98 -13.81 -0.53
C ALA A 78 -10.07 -12.62 -0.82
N HIS A 79 -9.12 -12.37 0.08
CA HIS A 79 -8.13 -11.33 -0.09
C HIS A 79 -6.77 -11.70 0.52
N LEU A 80 -5.68 -11.44 -0.20
CA LEU A 80 -4.32 -11.50 0.34
C LEU A 80 -4.08 -10.24 1.19
N LEU A 81 -3.99 -10.40 2.50
CA LEU A 81 -3.85 -9.28 3.43
C LEU A 81 -2.43 -8.70 3.40
N TYR A 82 -1.43 -9.56 3.55
CA TYR A 82 -0.01 -9.21 3.49
C TYR A 82 0.84 -10.48 3.33
N VAL A 83 2.12 -10.25 3.01
CA VAL A 83 3.16 -11.28 2.95
C VAL A 83 4.31 -10.80 3.81
N GLU A 84 4.82 -11.68 4.66
CA GLU A 84 5.99 -11.43 5.51
C GLU A 84 6.97 -12.58 5.42
N ARG A 85 8.18 -12.37 5.92
CA ARG A 85 9.19 -13.42 5.98
C ARG A 85 8.78 -14.47 7.01
N ASP A 86 8.99 -15.74 6.69
CA ASP A 86 8.89 -16.80 7.68
C ASP A 86 10.18 -16.83 8.51
N ASP A 87 10.07 -16.45 9.79
CA ASP A 87 11.18 -16.42 10.75
C ASP A 87 11.34 -17.76 11.50
N GLY A 88 10.58 -18.78 11.10
CA GLY A 88 10.60 -20.11 11.70
C GLY A 88 11.96 -20.81 11.55
N LYS A 89 12.38 -21.51 12.62
CA LYS A 89 13.61 -22.31 12.63
C LYS A 89 13.48 -23.61 11.81
N ASP A 90 12.25 -24.03 11.49
CA ASP A 90 11.93 -25.25 10.75
C ASP A 90 12.30 -25.18 9.26
N GLY A 91 12.85 -24.04 8.81
CA GLY A 91 13.27 -23.78 7.45
C GLY A 91 14.77 -23.57 7.28
N GLU A 92 15.63 -24.07 8.19
CA GLU A 92 17.09 -23.85 8.14
C GLU A 92 17.65 -23.87 6.71
N GLY A 93 18.12 -22.71 6.26
CA GLY A 93 18.74 -22.50 4.94
C GLY A 93 17.80 -22.10 3.79
N SER A 94 16.48 -22.29 3.94
CA SER A 94 15.49 -21.93 2.91
C SER A 94 14.89 -20.54 3.14
N ARG A 95 14.83 -19.72 2.08
CA ARG A 95 14.21 -18.38 2.13
C ARG A 95 12.70 -18.52 1.93
N ARG A 96 11.94 -18.36 3.02
CA ARG A 96 10.48 -18.60 3.06
C ARG A 96 9.69 -17.34 3.38
N ALA A 97 8.43 -17.34 2.98
CA ALA A 97 7.49 -16.26 3.23
C ALA A 97 6.13 -16.82 3.68
N GLU A 98 5.46 -16.15 4.60
CA GLU A 98 4.08 -16.42 4.98
C GLU A 98 3.14 -15.43 4.28
N ALA A 99 2.15 -15.97 3.58
CA ALA A 99 1.10 -15.20 2.93
C ALA A 99 -0.22 -15.40 3.68
N TYR A 100 -0.81 -14.29 4.12
CA TYR A 100 -2.04 -14.26 4.91
C TYR A 100 -3.23 -14.00 3.99
N VAL A 101 -4.08 -15.00 3.80
CA VAL A 101 -5.26 -14.91 2.92
C VAL A 101 -6.53 -15.06 3.74
N TYR A 102 -7.42 -14.08 3.69
CA TYR A 102 -8.70 -14.12 4.39
C TYR A 102 -9.84 -14.44 3.42
N ASP A 103 -10.70 -15.41 3.74
CA ASP A 103 -11.95 -15.71 3.00
C ASP A 103 -13.15 -15.17 3.79
N TYR A 104 -13.72 -14.07 3.29
CA TYR A 104 -14.84 -13.36 3.90
C TYR A 104 -16.18 -14.10 3.79
N ALA A 105 -16.28 -15.11 2.92
CA ALA A 105 -17.48 -15.94 2.83
C ALA A 105 -17.51 -17.04 3.89
N ARG A 106 -16.34 -17.41 4.43
CA ARG A 106 -16.17 -18.44 5.47
C ARG A 106 -15.72 -17.90 6.82
N ASP A 107 -15.29 -16.64 6.87
CA ASP A 107 -14.66 -16.02 8.04
C ASP A 107 -13.41 -16.78 8.53
N GLU A 108 -12.60 -17.20 7.56
CA GLU A 108 -11.41 -18.02 7.76
C GLU A 108 -10.15 -17.25 7.35
N LEU A 109 -9.09 -17.40 8.14
CA LEU A 109 -7.73 -16.99 7.78
C LEU A 109 -6.94 -18.24 7.38
N THR A 110 -6.41 -18.25 6.16
CA THR A 110 -5.43 -19.23 5.69
C THR A 110 -4.05 -18.59 5.61
N VAL A 111 -3.09 -19.13 6.35
CA VAL A 111 -1.67 -18.76 6.27
C VAL A 111 -0.94 -19.81 5.42
N ARG A 112 -0.34 -19.39 4.32
CA ARG A 112 0.43 -20.24 3.40
C ARG A 112 1.91 -19.90 3.49
N THR A 113 2.72 -20.87 3.90
CA THR A 113 4.18 -20.75 3.84
C THR A 113 4.65 -21.14 2.44
N VAL A 114 5.32 -20.20 1.77
CA VAL A 114 5.91 -20.35 0.44
C VAL A 114 7.42 -20.49 0.59
N ASP A 115 7.97 -21.53 0.00
CA ASP A 115 9.40 -21.63 -0.23
C ASP A 115 9.75 -20.92 -1.55
N LEU A 116 10.53 -19.85 -1.47
CA LEU A 116 10.88 -19.03 -2.63
C LEU A 116 11.93 -19.69 -3.53
N GLY A 117 12.76 -20.58 -2.97
CA GLY A 117 13.76 -21.33 -3.72
C GLY A 117 13.12 -22.46 -4.52
N GLU A 118 12.20 -23.21 -3.89
CA GLU A 118 11.44 -24.26 -4.57
C GLU A 118 10.29 -23.72 -5.43
N GLY A 119 9.84 -22.49 -5.17
CA GLY A 119 8.78 -21.83 -5.94
C GLY A 119 7.40 -22.45 -5.70
N ARG A 120 7.11 -22.92 -4.47
CA ARG A 120 5.82 -23.55 -4.13
C ARG A 120 5.41 -23.30 -2.69
N VAL A 121 4.12 -23.52 -2.42
CA VAL A 121 3.59 -23.59 -1.05
C VAL A 121 4.06 -24.90 -0.41
N VAL A 122 4.64 -24.81 0.78
CA VAL A 122 5.18 -25.95 1.55
C VAL A 122 4.38 -26.25 2.82
N ARG A 123 3.61 -25.27 3.32
CA ARG A 123 2.69 -25.43 4.44
C ARG A 123 1.46 -24.56 4.25
N GLU A 124 0.32 -25.05 4.72
CA GLU A 124 -0.95 -24.32 4.77
C GLU A 124 -1.62 -24.59 6.13
N VAL A 125 -2.07 -23.54 6.79
CA VAL A 125 -2.85 -23.61 8.02
C VAL A 125 -4.06 -22.71 7.88
N THR A 126 -5.25 -23.22 8.18
CA THR A 126 -6.51 -22.45 8.15
C THR A 126 -7.12 -22.45 9.54
N ASP A 127 -7.54 -21.29 10.00
CA ASP A 127 -8.18 -21.11 11.31
C ASP A 127 -9.35 -20.10 11.24
N THR A 128 -10.24 -20.18 12.21
CA THR A 128 -11.40 -19.30 12.37
C THR A 128 -11.27 -18.46 13.64
N GLY A 129 -11.91 -17.29 13.67
CA GLY A 129 -11.85 -16.41 14.84
C GLY A 129 -10.49 -15.71 15.08
N VAL A 130 -9.50 -15.98 14.22
CA VAL A 130 -8.23 -15.25 14.20
C VAL A 130 -8.39 -13.96 13.42
N GLN A 131 -7.93 -12.86 14.00
CA GLN A 131 -8.10 -11.52 13.45
C GLN A 131 -6.73 -10.83 13.30
N PRO A 132 -6.06 -10.97 12.14
CA PRO A 132 -4.79 -10.30 11.90
C PRO A 132 -4.98 -8.77 11.79
N PRO A 133 -3.88 -7.99 11.87
CA PRO A 133 -3.92 -6.55 11.59
C PRO A 133 -4.58 -6.25 10.24
N PRO A 134 -5.37 -5.17 10.12
CA PRO A 134 -6.04 -4.85 8.86
C PRO A 134 -5.06 -4.47 7.76
N SER A 135 -5.30 -4.98 6.55
CA SER A 135 -4.54 -4.57 5.38
C SER A 135 -4.95 -3.17 4.90
N ARG A 136 -4.09 -2.52 4.10
CA ARG A 136 -4.45 -1.25 3.44
C ARG A 136 -5.69 -1.37 2.54
N GLN A 137 -5.85 -2.51 1.90
CA GLN A 137 -7.01 -2.77 1.06
C GLN A 137 -8.28 -2.95 1.89
N GLU A 138 -8.19 -3.59 3.06
CA GLU A 138 -9.29 -3.66 4.02
C GLU A 138 -9.68 -2.28 4.55
N GLU A 139 -8.69 -1.42 4.87
CA GLU A 139 -8.94 -0.02 5.25
C GLU A 139 -9.70 0.73 4.16
N ALA A 140 -9.23 0.66 2.91
CA ALA A 140 -9.89 1.29 1.76
C ALA A 140 -11.31 0.75 1.55
N ARG A 141 -11.50 -0.57 1.62
CA ARG A 141 -12.82 -1.20 1.47
C ARG A 141 -13.77 -0.78 2.57
N ALA A 142 -13.29 -0.68 3.81
CA ALA A 142 -14.08 -0.21 4.94
C ALA A 142 -14.51 1.25 4.74
N ALA A 143 -13.60 2.11 4.28
CA ALA A 143 -13.91 3.50 3.95
C ALA A 143 -14.93 3.61 2.82
N GLU A 144 -14.84 2.77 1.78
CA GLU A 144 -15.85 2.75 0.73
C GLU A 144 -17.24 2.32 1.24
N LEU A 145 -17.31 1.36 2.16
CA LEU A 145 -18.57 0.95 2.78
C LEU A 145 -19.16 2.09 3.61
N LEU A 146 -18.32 2.77 4.41
CA LEU A 146 -18.73 3.96 5.16
C LEU A 146 -19.25 5.08 4.25
N LEU A 147 -18.57 5.33 3.13
CA LEU A 147 -18.98 6.33 2.14
C LEU A 147 -20.25 5.95 1.38
N ARG A 148 -20.57 4.65 1.27
CA ARG A 148 -21.81 4.18 0.64
C ARG A 148 -22.98 4.07 1.63
N ASP A 149 -22.71 4.13 2.95
CA ASP A 149 -23.78 4.08 3.94
C ASP A 149 -24.69 5.33 3.78
N PRO A 150 -26.00 5.14 3.57
CA PRO A 150 -26.92 6.23 3.24
C PRO A 150 -27.13 7.22 4.40
N ARG A 151 -26.77 6.84 5.63
CA ARG A 151 -26.94 7.69 6.82
C ARG A 151 -25.66 8.44 7.17
N LEU A 152 -24.50 7.89 6.81
CA LEU A 152 -23.19 8.38 7.25
C LEU A 152 -22.38 9.03 6.11
N GLY A 153 -22.51 8.54 4.88
CA GLY A 153 -21.63 8.90 3.77
C GLY A 153 -21.63 10.40 3.45
N ASP A 154 -22.79 11.06 3.49
CA ASP A 154 -22.90 12.49 3.21
C ASP A 154 -22.30 13.36 4.32
N GLY A 155 -22.34 12.87 5.57
CA GLY A 155 -21.64 13.47 6.70
C GLY A 155 -20.13 13.44 6.50
N VAL A 156 -19.59 12.30 6.07
CA VAL A 156 -18.15 12.13 5.76
C VAL A 156 -17.73 13.05 4.61
N ARG A 157 -18.49 13.07 3.50
CA ARG A 157 -18.20 13.96 2.36
C ARG A 157 -18.23 15.43 2.74
N SER A 158 -19.23 15.84 3.52
CA SER A 158 -19.36 17.22 3.98
C SER A 158 -18.24 17.63 4.91
N ALA A 159 -17.81 16.74 5.80
CA ALA A 159 -16.67 16.99 6.69
C ALA A 159 -15.35 17.08 5.90
N TYR A 160 -15.14 16.18 4.93
CA TYR A 160 -13.99 16.28 4.03
C TYR A 160 -13.98 17.60 3.27
N ARG A 161 -15.11 18.02 2.68
CA ARG A 161 -15.20 19.28 1.94
C ARG A 161 -14.84 20.49 2.80
N ARG A 162 -15.30 20.52 4.06
CA ARG A 162 -14.93 21.60 4.99
C ARG A 162 -13.43 21.61 5.29
N ALA A 163 -12.82 20.44 5.50
CA ALA A 163 -11.41 20.32 5.81
C ALA A 163 -10.48 20.54 4.60
N ALA A 164 -10.91 20.14 3.40
CA ALA A 164 -10.09 20.11 2.19
C ALA A 164 -10.33 21.29 1.24
N GLY A 165 -11.46 21.98 1.37
CA GLY A 165 -11.89 23.01 0.41
C GLY A 165 -12.31 22.47 -0.96
N ARG A 166 -12.43 21.15 -1.12
CA ARG A 166 -12.85 20.46 -2.36
C ARG A 166 -13.73 19.25 -2.07
N GLU A 167 -14.43 18.77 -3.08
CA GLU A 167 -15.19 17.52 -2.97
C GLU A 167 -14.28 16.30 -2.76
N LEU A 168 -14.79 15.33 -2.02
CA LEU A 168 -14.16 14.02 -1.83
C LEU A 168 -14.34 13.19 -3.11
N GLY A 169 -13.24 12.84 -3.77
CA GLY A 169 -13.28 12.04 -5.00
C GLY A 169 -13.45 10.55 -4.72
N SER A 170 -12.70 10.01 -3.77
CA SER A 170 -12.78 8.58 -3.40
C SER A 170 -12.26 8.31 -1.99
N ALA A 171 -12.36 7.07 -1.53
CA ALA A 171 -11.74 6.63 -0.28
C ALA A 171 -10.21 6.86 -0.23
N ALA A 172 -9.53 6.91 -1.39
CA ALA A 172 -8.09 7.16 -1.46
C ALA A 172 -7.68 8.58 -1.06
N ASP A 173 -8.62 9.53 -1.03
CA ASP A 173 -8.38 10.89 -0.53
C ASP A 173 -8.32 10.95 1.01
N LEU A 174 -8.70 9.88 1.70
CA LEU A 174 -8.75 9.81 3.16
C LEU A 174 -7.46 9.17 3.71
N ALA A 175 -6.92 9.75 4.78
CA ALA A 175 -5.86 9.11 5.55
C ALA A 175 -6.47 8.14 6.56
N LEU A 176 -6.35 6.85 6.28
CA LEU A 176 -7.04 5.78 7.00
C LEU A 176 -6.12 5.03 7.96
N ARG A 177 -6.67 4.62 9.10
CA ARG A 177 -6.16 3.51 9.90
C ARG A 177 -7.24 2.58 10.42
N GLY A 178 -7.05 1.28 10.20
CA GLY A 178 -7.93 0.24 10.70
C GLY A 178 -7.47 -0.31 12.05
N LEU A 179 -8.44 -0.68 12.88
CA LEU A 179 -8.22 -1.50 14.07
C LEU A 179 -9.20 -2.67 14.05
N ILE A 180 -8.73 -3.84 14.47
CA ILE A 180 -9.57 -5.02 14.64
C ILE A 180 -10.72 -4.70 15.60
N HIS A 181 -11.92 -5.15 15.26
CA HIS A 181 -13.06 -5.17 16.18
C HIS A 181 -13.58 -6.59 16.32
N ALA A 182 -13.31 -7.20 17.47
CA ALA A 182 -13.90 -8.48 17.84
C ALA A 182 -14.88 -8.26 18.99
N ALA A 183 -16.06 -8.86 18.90
CA ALA A 183 -17.08 -8.80 19.95
C ALA A 183 -17.41 -10.22 20.41
N PRO A 184 -17.68 -10.48 21.70
CA PRO A 184 -17.98 -11.83 22.19
C PRO A 184 -19.33 -12.37 21.69
N ARG A 185 -20.21 -11.50 21.16
CA ARG A 185 -21.55 -11.83 20.66
C ARG A 185 -21.87 -10.99 19.42
N GLY A 186 -22.91 -11.39 18.69
CA GLY A 186 -23.33 -10.73 17.45
C GLY A 186 -22.50 -11.13 16.24
N ALA A 187 -22.66 -10.43 15.12
CA ALA A 187 -22.00 -10.75 13.85
C ALA A 187 -20.47 -10.74 13.97
N CYS A 188 -19.90 -9.71 14.62
CA CYS A 188 -18.46 -9.56 14.82
C CYS A 188 -17.82 -10.53 15.83
N ALA A 189 -18.58 -11.52 16.34
CA ALA A 189 -18.01 -12.67 17.03
C ALA A 189 -17.37 -13.68 16.08
N ARG A 190 -17.78 -13.67 14.81
CA ARG A 190 -17.18 -14.47 13.75
C ARG A 190 -16.67 -13.62 12.60
N HIS A 191 -17.43 -12.60 12.20
CA HIS A 191 -17.11 -11.79 11.05
C HIS A 191 -15.83 -10.96 11.22
N ARG A 192 -15.19 -10.67 10.11
CA ARG A 192 -14.08 -9.71 10.00
C ARG A 192 -14.60 -8.28 10.13
N CYS A 193 -14.63 -7.77 11.36
CA CYS A 193 -15.05 -6.41 11.64
C CYS A 193 -13.88 -5.49 11.99
N LEU A 194 -13.97 -4.24 11.55
CA LEU A 194 -12.96 -3.21 11.78
C LEU A 194 -13.58 -1.93 12.34
N ARG A 195 -12.80 -1.21 13.14
CA ARG A 195 -12.99 0.23 13.39
C ARG A 195 -12.05 1.01 12.48
N LEU A 196 -12.51 2.14 11.97
CA LEU A 196 -11.78 2.94 11.00
C LEU A 196 -11.54 4.34 11.53
N PHE A 197 -10.29 4.70 11.77
CA PHE A 197 -9.87 6.05 12.07
C PHE A 197 -9.64 6.80 10.76
N VAL A 198 -10.31 7.94 10.59
CA VAL A 198 -10.22 8.75 9.38
C VAL A 198 -9.66 10.12 9.73
N ARG A 199 -8.45 10.39 9.27
CA ARG A 199 -7.80 11.70 9.38
C ARG A 199 -8.12 12.53 8.14
N LEU A 200 -8.59 13.75 8.35
CA LEU A 200 -8.91 14.73 7.31
C LEU A 200 -7.66 15.55 6.92
N PRO A 201 -7.69 16.24 5.76
CA PRO A 201 -6.55 17.02 5.28
C PRO A 201 -6.09 18.16 6.21
N ASP A 202 -7.00 18.73 7.00
CA ASP A 202 -6.69 19.75 8.02
C ASP A 202 -6.04 19.17 9.29
N GLY A 203 -5.81 17.85 9.32
CA GLY A 203 -5.18 17.13 10.41
C GLY A 203 -6.15 16.63 11.49
N THR A 204 -7.41 17.03 11.45
CA THR A 204 -8.46 16.57 12.39
C THR A 204 -8.90 15.14 12.09
N PHE A 205 -9.62 14.51 13.01
CA PHE A 205 -10.17 13.17 12.84
C PHE A 205 -11.71 13.22 12.81
N LEU A 206 -12.31 12.41 11.94
CA LEU A 206 -13.75 12.16 12.00
C LEU A 206 -14.08 11.32 13.22
N ASP A 207 -15.13 11.71 13.95
CA ASP A 207 -15.69 10.86 14.99
C ASP A 207 -16.38 9.66 14.35
N THR A 208 -15.67 8.53 14.41
CA THR A 208 -16.06 7.21 13.95
C THR A 208 -16.12 6.24 15.14
N SER A 209 -16.12 6.77 16.37
CA SER A 209 -15.97 5.98 17.59
C SER A 209 -17.08 4.95 17.76
N ARG A 210 -18.28 5.24 17.28
CA ARG A 210 -19.44 4.33 17.33
C ARG A 210 -19.59 3.46 16.09
N ILE A 211 -18.70 3.59 15.12
CA ILE A 211 -18.85 2.92 13.83
C ILE A 211 -17.99 1.66 13.79
N VAL A 212 -18.62 0.55 13.41
CA VAL A 212 -17.97 -0.72 13.13
C VAL A 212 -18.31 -1.10 11.69
N VAL A 213 -17.29 -1.42 10.90
CA VAL A 213 -17.47 -1.89 9.52
C VAL A 213 -17.28 -3.40 9.50
N ASP A 214 -18.32 -4.11 9.11
CA ASP A 214 -18.33 -5.55 8.91
C ASP A 214 -17.95 -5.83 7.44
N LEU A 215 -16.71 -6.30 7.23
CA LEU A 215 -16.20 -6.60 5.89
C LEU A 215 -16.81 -7.87 5.31
N SER A 216 -17.13 -8.86 6.15
CA SER A 216 -17.72 -10.14 5.73
C SER A 216 -19.15 -9.94 5.21
N ALA A 217 -19.97 -9.20 5.96
CA ALA A 217 -21.34 -8.87 5.55
C ALA A 217 -21.42 -7.65 4.62
N LYS A 218 -20.32 -6.91 4.43
CA LYS A 218 -20.27 -5.65 3.66
C LYS A 218 -21.25 -4.61 4.21
N LYS A 219 -21.27 -4.44 5.53
CA LYS A 219 -22.21 -3.56 6.26
C LYS A 219 -21.50 -2.61 7.21
N VAL A 220 -22.20 -1.55 7.58
CA VAL A 220 -21.78 -0.60 8.62
C VAL A 220 -22.76 -0.69 9.78
N HIS A 221 -22.22 -0.87 10.98
CA HIS A 221 -22.96 -0.92 12.23
C HIS A 221 -22.66 0.31 13.07
N THR A 222 -23.67 0.78 13.79
CA THR A 222 -23.53 1.79 14.83
C THR A 222 -23.68 1.11 16.18
N LEU A 223 -22.72 1.32 17.08
CA LEU A 223 -22.77 0.83 18.44
C LEU A 223 -23.72 1.70 19.27
N GLU A 224 -24.63 1.03 19.98
CA GLU A 224 -25.44 1.62 21.05
C GLU A 224 -24.62 1.65 22.35
N TRP A 225 -24.94 2.59 23.24
CA TRP A 225 -24.34 2.70 24.58
C TRP A 225 -25.34 2.28 25.65
#